data_AF-A0A4P6HPQ1-F1
#
_entry.id   AF-A0A4P6HPQ1-F1
#
_cell.length_a   1.000
_cell.length_b   1.000
_cell.length_c   1.000
_cell.angle_alpha   90.00
_cell.angle_beta   90.00
_cell.angle_gamma   90.00
#
_symmetry.space_group_name_H-M   'P 1'
#
loop_
_entity.id
_entity.type
_entity.pdbx_description
1 polymer ?
#
loop_
_entity_poly.entity_id
_entity_poly.type
_entity_poly.pdbx_seq_one_letter_code
_entity_poly.pdbx_strand_id
1 'polypeptide(L)'
;MILRCRLCHAPIAACDPARLIPPLTSAVFEPLEPGFPPPFPPDVPWEAARCPQCRHHPQGYAPDGAKSLETDQGTWPLPAPEQPETGCPDPKPASPGPIPKRDKPNRRSR
;
A
#
# COMPACT_ATOMS: atom_id res chain seq x y z
N MET A 1 10.97 -16.28 -8.48
CA MET A 1 10.59 -16.55 -7.07
C MET A 1 9.19 -17.15 -7.06
N ILE A 2 8.84 -17.96 -6.05
CA ILE A 2 7.52 -18.57 -5.94
C ILE A 2 6.75 -17.92 -4.79
N LEU A 3 5.60 -17.33 -5.10
CA LEU A 3 4.63 -16.86 -4.12
C LEU A 3 4.04 -18.05 -3.37
N ARG A 4 4.04 -17.98 -2.03
CA ARG A 4 3.41 -18.97 -1.15
C ARG A 4 2.26 -18.35 -0.37
N CYS A 5 1.28 -19.18 -0.02
CA CYS A 5 0.27 -18.77 0.96
C CYS A 5 0.89 -18.75 2.36
N ARG A 6 0.76 -17.65 3.09
CA ARG A 6 1.20 -17.56 4.49
C ARG A 6 0.39 -18.44 5.45
N LEU A 7 -0.85 -18.78 5.07
CA LEU A 7 -1.77 -19.54 5.91
C LEU A 7 -1.65 -21.04 5.72
N CYS A 8 -1.59 -21.51 4.46
CA CYS A 8 -1.52 -22.95 4.15
C CYS A 8 -0.19 -23.39 3.53
N HIS A 9 0.74 -22.46 3.31
CA HIS A 9 2.08 -22.71 2.74
C HIS A 9 2.11 -23.31 1.33
N ALA A 10 0.95 -23.43 0.68
CA ALA A 10 0.87 -23.91 -0.69
C ALA A 10 1.61 -22.94 -1.66
N PRO A 11 2.36 -23.47 -2.65
CA PRO A 11 2.86 -22.66 -3.75
C PRO A 11 1.67 -22.18 -4.59
N ILE A 12 1.66 -20.89 -4.94
CA ILE A 12 0.55 -20.29 -5.67
C ILE A 12 0.97 -19.88 -7.08
N ALA A 13 2.03 -19.09 -7.20
CA ALA A 13 2.40 -18.44 -8.46
C ALA A 13 3.91 -18.28 -8.59
N ALA A 14 4.41 -18.25 -9.82
CA ALA A 14 5.72 -17.68 -10.07
C ALA A 14 5.61 -16.15 -10.08
N CYS A 15 6.59 -15.46 -9.53
CA CYS A 15 6.69 -14.01 -9.56
C CYS A 15 8.14 -13.57 -9.76
N ASP A 16 8.29 -12.46 -10.47
CA ASP A 16 9.57 -11.78 -10.68
C ASP A 16 9.71 -10.65 -9.66
N PRO A 17 10.72 -10.67 -8.77
CA PRO A 17 10.93 -9.62 -7.79
C PRO A 17 11.08 -8.22 -8.42
N ALA A 18 11.57 -8.10 -9.66
CA ALA A 18 11.68 -6.83 -10.35
C ALA A 18 10.31 -6.22 -10.73
N ARG A 19 9.25 -7.03 -10.77
CA ARG A 19 7.86 -6.61 -11.09
C ARG A 19 7.00 -6.37 -9.84
N LEU A 20 7.53 -6.62 -8.64
CA LEU A 20 6.79 -6.49 -7.37
C LEU A 20 6.78 -5.03 -6.88
N ILE A 21 6.20 -4.14 -7.68
CA ILE A 21 6.09 -2.71 -7.40
C ILE A 21 4.60 -2.38 -7.17
N PRO A 22 4.23 -1.78 -6.02
CA PRO A 22 2.85 -1.35 -5.79
C PRO A 22 2.38 -0.26 -6.79
N PRO A 23 1.09 -0.22 -7.15
CA PRO A 23 0.04 -1.15 -6.74
C PRO A 23 0.17 -2.51 -7.44
N LEU A 24 0.10 -3.59 -6.66
CA LEU A 24 0.18 -4.94 -7.20
C LEU A 24 -1.15 -5.35 -7.84
N THR A 25 -1.07 -6.02 -8.97
CA THR A 25 -2.22 -6.67 -9.63
C THR A 25 -1.94 -8.15 -9.80
N SER A 26 -2.99 -8.94 -10.02
CA SER A 26 -2.84 -10.38 -10.30
C SER A 26 -1.92 -10.69 -11.50
N ALA A 27 -1.72 -9.74 -12.42
CA ALA A 27 -0.92 -9.88 -13.63
C ALA A 27 0.59 -9.98 -13.42
N VAL A 28 1.10 -9.73 -12.20
CA VAL A 28 2.52 -9.96 -11.86
C VAL A 28 2.79 -11.40 -11.40
N PHE A 29 1.72 -12.21 -11.25
CA PHE A 29 1.77 -13.58 -10.77
C PHE A 29 1.47 -14.55 -11.92
N GLU A 30 2.52 -15.22 -12.36
CA GLU A 30 2.51 -16.17 -13.47
C GLU A 30 2.17 -17.60 -12.97
N PRO A 31 1.73 -18.50 -13.86
CA PRO A 31 1.59 -19.93 -13.55
C PRO A 31 2.88 -20.54 -12.97
N LEU A 32 2.74 -21.53 -12.09
CA LEU A 32 3.88 -22.27 -11.53
C LEU A 32 4.61 -23.09 -12.60
N GLU A 33 3.88 -23.60 -13.58
CA GLU A 33 4.40 -24.43 -14.66
C GLU A 33 3.86 -23.92 -16.01
N PRO A 34 4.68 -23.92 -17.08
CA PRO A 34 4.21 -23.60 -18.42
C PRO A 34 3.06 -24.52 -18.85
N GLY A 35 1.97 -23.94 -19.36
CA GLY A 35 0.80 -24.69 -19.81
C GLY A 35 -0.29 -24.89 -18.74
N PHE A 36 -0.06 -24.45 -17.51
CA PHE A 36 -1.10 -24.42 -16.46
C PHE A 36 -1.86 -23.10 -16.44
N PRO A 37 -3.12 -23.08 -15.97
CA PRO A 37 -3.88 -21.86 -15.84
C PRO A 37 -3.22 -20.90 -14.84
N PRO A 38 -3.35 -19.57 -15.05
CA PRO A 38 -2.88 -18.60 -14.09
C PRO A 38 -3.60 -18.77 -12.74
N PRO A 39 -2.89 -18.54 -11.63
CA PRO A 39 -3.42 -18.83 -10.30
C PRO A 39 -4.52 -17.86 -9.86
N PHE A 40 -4.57 -16.69 -10.50
CA PHE A 40 -5.56 -15.65 -10.25
C PHE A 40 -6.19 -15.23 -11.58
N PRO A 41 -7.45 -14.75 -11.57
CA PRO A 41 -8.03 -14.13 -12.75
C PRO A 41 -7.23 -12.87 -13.15
N PRO A 42 -7.15 -12.53 -14.44
CA PRO A 42 -6.46 -11.32 -14.90
C PRO A 42 -7.12 -10.07 -14.33
N ASP A 43 -6.32 -9.01 -14.14
CA ASP A 43 -6.77 -7.68 -13.71
C ASP A 43 -7.49 -7.63 -12.34
N VAL A 44 -7.30 -8.65 -11.51
CA VAL A 44 -7.81 -8.66 -10.14
C VAL A 44 -6.86 -7.86 -9.25
N PRO A 45 -7.37 -6.89 -8.46
CA PRO A 45 -6.55 -6.19 -7.49
C PRO A 45 -6.01 -7.18 -6.45
N TRP A 46 -4.78 -6.98 -6.00
CA TRP A 46 -4.11 -7.91 -5.09
C TRP A 46 -4.93 -8.22 -3.83
N GLU A 47 -5.60 -7.23 -3.29
CA GLU A 47 -6.49 -7.30 -2.12
C GLU A 47 -7.66 -8.29 -2.31
N ALA A 48 -8.06 -8.51 -3.56
CA ALA A 48 -9.10 -9.47 -3.94
C ALA A 48 -8.54 -10.85 -4.33
N ALA A 49 -7.21 -11.00 -4.47
CA ALA A 49 -6.59 -12.28 -4.78
C ALA A 49 -6.85 -13.30 -3.65
N ARG A 50 -7.16 -14.54 -4.02
CA ARG A 50 -7.42 -15.63 -3.08
C ARG A 50 -6.59 -16.85 -3.46
N CYS A 51 -5.95 -17.45 -2.46
CA CYS A 51 -5.21 -18.69 -2.63
C CYS A 51 -6.15 -19.76 -3.23
N PRO A 52 -5.75 -20.45 -4.32
CA PRO A 52 -6.56 -21.51 -4.92
C PRO A 52 -6.86 -22.66 -3.94
N GLN A 53 -5.93 -22.92 -3.00
CA GLN A 53 -6.01 -24.06 -2.08
C GLN A 53 -6.89 -23.79 -0.85
N CYS A 54 -6.64 -22.68 -0.14
CA CYS A 54 -7.37 -22.38 1.11
C CYS A 54 -8.43 -21.29 0.96
N ARG A 55 -8.54 -20.65 -0.21
CA ARG A 55 -9.49 -19.56 -0.51
C ARG A 55 -9.34 -18.29 0.34
N HIS A 56 -8.28 -18.18 1.14
CA HIS A 56 -7.94 -16.97 1.89
C HIS A 56 -6.98 -16.08 1.10
N HIS A 57 -6.85 -14.81 1.51
CA HIS A 57 -5.83 -13.93 0.92
C HIS A 57 -4.42 -14.53 1.14
N PRO A 58 -3.54 -14.57 0.11
CA PRO A 58 -2.24 -15.23 0.20
C PRO A 58 -1.37 -14.77 1.37
N GLN A 59 -1.46 -13.50 1.78
CA GLN A 59 -0.67 -12.95 2.89
C GLN A 59 -1.40 -12.91 4.23
N GLY A 60 -2.60 -13.49 4.30
CA GLY A 60 -3.51 -13.29 5.41
C GLY A 60 -4.08 -11.87 5.44
N TYR A 61 -4.65 -11.50 6.59
CA TYR A 61 -5.34 -10.23 6.83
C TYR A 61 -4.63 -9.35 7.86
N ALA A 62 -3.47 -9.79 8.36
CA ALA A 62 -2.65 -9.00 9.27
C ALA A 62 -2.02 -7.81 8.51
N PRO A 63 -1.78 -6.67 9.19
CA PRO A 63 -1.20 -5.48 8.56
C PRO A 63 0.18 -5.73 7.93
N ASP A 64 0.96 -6.66 8.47
CA ASP A 64 2.25 -7.08 7.90
C ASP A 64 2.10 -7.71 6.51
N GLY A 65 0.97 -8.36 6.23
CA GLY A 65 0.67 -8.97 4.94
C GLY A 65 0.40 -7.95 3.84
N ALA A 66 0.16 -6.68 4.18
CA ALA A 66 0.04 -5.60 3.20
C ALA A 66 1.41 -5.08 2.74
N LYS A 67 2.48 -5.34 3.50
CA LYS A 67 3.83 -4.81 3.26
C LYS A 67 4.85 -5.88 2.88
N SER A 68 4.43 -7.14 2.79
CA SER A 68 5.31 -8.26 2.52
C SER A 68 4.61 -9.39 1.79
N LEU A 69 5.39 -10.20 1.09
CA LEU A 69 4.94 -11.42 0.43
C LEU A 69 5.67 -12.62 1.03
N GLU A 70 4.93 -13.66 1.38
CA GLU A 70 5.52 -14.96 1.71
C GLU A 70 5.93 -15.68 0.42
N THR A 71 7.18 -16.13 0.36
CA THR A 71 7.78 -16.73 -0.84
C THR A 71 8.54 -18.01 -0.50
N ASP A 72 9.02 -18.74 -1.51
CA ASP A 72 9.90 -19.92 -1.27
C ASP A 72 11.22 -19.55 -0.58
N GLN A 73 11.66 -18.30 -0.68
CA GLN A 73 12.87 -17.78 -0.05
C GLN A 73 12.60 -17.13 1.32
N GLY A 74 11.36 -17.19 1.81
CA GLY A 74 10.90 -16.56 3.03
C GLY A 74 10.11 -15.27 2.78
N THR A 75 9.99 -14.44 3.82
CA THR A 75 9.21 -13.20 3.75
C THR A 75 9.97 -12.13 2.98
N TRP A 76 9.41 -11.70 1.85
CA TRP A 76 9.93 -10.65 0.97
C TRP A 76 9.23 -9.30 1.25
N PRO A 77 9.95 -8.24 1.66
CA PRO A 77 9.34 -6.93 1.85
C PRO A 77 8.98 -6.28 0.51
N LEU A 78 7.78 -5.70 0.42
CA LEU A 78 7.39 -4.89 -0.73
C LEU A 78 7.98 -3.48 -0.60
N PRO A 79 8.40 -2.85 -1.71
CA PRO A 79 8.78 -1.45 -1.68
C PRO A 79 7.58 -0.61 -1.25
N ALA A 80 7.81 0.50 -0.56
CA ALA A 80 6.73 1.41 -0.20
C ALA A 80 6.04 1.88 -1.48
N PRO A 81 4.69 1.90 -1.55
CA PRO A 81 4.01 2.55 -2.66
C PRO A 81 4.51 3.98 -2.73
N GLU A 82 5.01 4.39 -3.90
CA GLU A 82 5.20 5.81 -4.19
C GLU A 82 3.83 6.45 -3.96
N GLN A 83 3.74 7.22 -2.86
CA GLN A 83 2.56 8.02 -2.60
C GLN A 83 2.37 8.87 -3.86
N PRO A 84 1.19 8.94 -4.48
CA PRO A 84 0.94 10.02 -5.42
C PRO A 84 1.25 11.28 -4.63
N GLU A 85 2.27 12.00 -5.09
CA GLU A 85 2.72 13.24 -4.53
C GLU A 85 1.48 14.11 -4.47
N THR A 86 0.83 14.15 -3.30
CA THR A 86 -0.26 15.08 -3.10
C THR A 86 0.47 16.40 -2.95
N GLY A 87 0.79 17.01 -4.09
CA GLY A 87 1.04 18.42 -4.21
C GLY A 87 -0.24 19.13 -3.78
N CYS A 88 -0.49 19.16 -2.48
CA CYS A 88 -1.14 20.30 -1.88
C CYS A 88 -0.04 21.36 -1.82
N PRO A 89 -0.06 22.41 -2.67
CA PRO A 89 0.80 23.54 -2.43
C PRO A 89 0.49 24.08 -1.04
N ASP A 90 1.54 24.12 -0.23
CA ASP A 90 1.66 24.83 1.05
C ASP A 90 0.85 26.13 1.04
N PRO A 91 -0.20 26.32 1.87
CA PRO A 91 -0.62 27.67 2.19
C PRO A 91 0.39 28.22 3.20
N LYS A 92 1.44 28.83 2.64
CA LYS A 92 2.34 29.81 3.27
C LYS A 92 1.66 30.47 4.49
N PRO A 93 2.25 30.43 5.69
CA PRO A 93 1.67 31.12 6.83
C PRO A 93 1.60 32.61 6.51
N ALA A 94 0.37 33.11 6.34
CA ALA A 94 0.10 34.52 6.18
C ALA A 94 0.67 35.24 7.41
N SER A 95 1.69 36.06 7.18
CA SER A 95 2.25 36.96 8.17
C SER A 95 1.12 37.79 8.79
N PRO A 96 0.94 37.82 10.12
CA PRO A 96 -0.01 38.73 10.73
C PRO A 96 0.54 40.16 10.58
N GLY A 97 -0.09 40.94 9.70
CA GLY A 97 0.12 42.39 9.60
C GLY A 97 -0.25 43.11 10.91
N PRO A 98 0.28 44.32 11.11
CA PRO A 98 0.41 44.94 12.42
C PRO A 98 -0.94 45.38 13.03
N ILE A 99 -1.11 45.06 14.31
CA ILE A 99 -2.24 45.49 15.15
C ILE A 99 -2.19 47.03 15.29
N PRO A 100 -3.22 47.79 14.88
CA PRO A 100 -3.27 49.21 15.16
C PRO A 100 -3.56 49.44 16.66
N LYS A 101 -2.63 50.13 17.33
CA LYS A 101 -2.77 50.59 18.72
C LYS A 101 -3.97 51.54 18.79
N ARG A 102 -5.05 51.13 19.48
CA ARG A 102 -6.15 52.03 19.81
C ARG A 102 -5.94 52.62 21.19
N ASP A 103 -5.73 53.93 21.14
CA ASP A 103 -5.48 54.89 22.20
C ASP A 103 -6.56 54.89 23.30
N LYS A 104 -6.13 55.10 24.56
CA LYS A 104 -6.99 55.34 25.72
C LYS A 104 -7.79 56.63 25.50
N PRO A 105 -8.97 56.76 26.14
CA PRO A 105 -9.13 57.99 26.91
C PRO A 105 -9.59 57.75 28.35
N ASN A 106 -8.93 58.51 29.20
CA ASN A 106 -9.18 58.80 30.60
C ASN A 106 -10.42 59.71 30.76
N ARG A 107 -11.38 59.36 31.63
CA ARG A 107 -12.27 60.30 32.36
C ARG A 107 -13.09 59.51 33.41
N ARG A 108 -12.73 59.58 34.69
CA ARG A 108 -13.25 60.50 35.73
C ARG A 108 -14.77 60.46 35.96
N SER A 109 -15.11 60.07 37.19
CA SER A 109 -16.18 60.58 38.05
C SER A 109 -17.63 60.16 37.79
N ARG A 110 -18.19 59.37 38.71
CA ARG A 110 -19.25 59.84 39.61
C ARG A 110 -19.30 59.02 40.88
#